data_AF-A0A9N9JUZ9-F1
#
_entry.id   AF-A0A9N9JUZ9-F1
#
_cell.length_a   1.000
_cell.length_b   1.000
_cell.length_c   1.000
_cell.angle_alpha   90.00
_cell.angle_beta   90.00
_cell.angle_gamma   90.00
#
_symmetry.space_group_name_H-M   'P 1'
#
loop_
_entity.id
_entity.type
_entity.pdbx_description
1 polymer ?
#
loop_
_entity_poly.entity_id
_entity_poly.type
_entity_poly.pdbx_seq_one_letter_code
_entity_poly.pdbx_strand_id
1 'polypeptide(L)'
;NPSLAFVLADRFRFPYVYKESSKLVLDILPTFHQTQYFQQLTPQTGLLLLSRYFEYVTSIGKLKSFDAHLTFEHTCATQFSTDRLTHAKQLKQDFSHRITSAQVHPILAPSKCFKLFFEMNQQNPSLHSCEELFFEKYLTKNFSEYFGKFEPLE
;
A
#
# COMPACT_ATOMS: atom_id res chain seq x y z
N ASN A 1 -8.77 15.70 15.01
CA ASN A 1 -8.33 14.54 15.83
C ASN A 1 -8.98 13.28 15.26
N PRO A 2 -8.26 12.47 14.46
CA PRO A 2 -8.82 11.31 13.75
C PRO A 2 -9.30 10.19 14.69
N SER A 3 -8.59 9.97 15.80
CA SER A 3 -8.95 8.98 16.82
C SER A 3 -10.33 9.24 17.44
N LEU A 4 -10.59 10.49 17.84
CA LEU A 4 -11.89 10.89 18.40
C LEU A 4 -12.98 10.86 17.32
N ALA A 5 -12.68 11.33 16.11
CA ALA A 5 -13.64 11.30 15.01
C ALA A 5 -14.08 9.87 14.68
N PHE A 6 -13.15 8.91 14.72
CA PHE A 6 -13.44 7.50 14.47
C PHE A 6 -14.33 6.89 15.56
N VAL A 7 -14.05 7.16 16.84
CA VAL A 7 -14.90 6.72 17.96
C VAL A 7 -16.32 7.27 17.85
N LEU A 8 -16.45 8.56 17.54
CA LEU A 8 -17.77 9.18 17.37
C LEU A 8 -18.50 8.61 16.15
N ALA A 9 -17.79 8.39 15.04
CA ALA A 9 -18.38 7.83 13.83
C ALA A 9 -18.86 6.39 14.01
N ASP A 10 -18.11 5.57 14.77
CA ASP A 10 -18.49 4.21 15.18
C ASP A 10 -19.77 4.22 16.04
N ARG A 11 -19.82 5.09 17.05
CA ARG A 11 -20.97 5.16 17.98
C ARG A 11 -22.23 5.73 17.36
N PHE A 12 -22.10 6.80 16.58
CA PHE A 12 -23.23 7.53 16.00
C PHE A 12 -23.55 7.11 14.55
N ARG A 13 -22.85 6.09 14.03
CA ARG A 13 -23.06 5.52 12.69
C ARG A 13 -22.96 6.57 11.58
N PHE A 14 -21.83 7.29 11.55
CA PHE A 14 -21.51 8.20 10.45
C PHE A 14 -20.62 7.47 9.42
N PRO A 15 -21.19 6.80 8.40
CA PRO A 15 -20.44 5.86 7.56
C PRO A 15 -19.28 6.53 6.81
N TYR A 16 -19.48 7.73 6.28
CA TYR A 16 -18.42 8.46 5.57
C TYR A 16 -17.27 8.85 6.50
N VAL A 17 -17.59 9.36 7.70
CA VAL A 17 -16.57 9.75 8.67
C VAL A 17 -15.85 8.51 9.20
N TYR A 18 -16.59 7.43 9.45
CA TYR A 18 -16.04 6.14 9.86
C TYR A 18 -15.02 5.64 8.83
N LYS A 19 -15.42 5.61 7.55
CA LYS A 19 -14.58 5.24 6.42
C LYS A 19 -13.30 6.09 6.36
N GLU A 20 -13.42 7.42 6.31
CA GLU A 20 -12.22 8.28 6.15
C GLU A 20 -11.31 8.28 7.39
N SER A 21 -11.88 8.30 8.59
CA SER A 21 -11.10 8.30 9.82
C SER A 21 -10.45 6.95 10.12
N SER A 22 -11.03 5.83 9.68
CA SER A 22 -10.40 4.51 9.84
C SER A 22 -9.07 4.42 9.08
N LYS A 23 -8.93 5.08 7.93
CA LYS A 23 -7.65 5.12 7.17
C LYS A 23 -6.55 5.73 8.03
N LEU A 24 -6.86 6.86 8.64
CA LEU A 24 -5.92 7.62 9.47
C LEU A 24 -5.59 6.86 10.76
N VAL A 25 -6.55 6.13 11.32
CA VAL A 25 -6.35 5.30 12.52
C VAL A 25 -5.52 4.05 12.21
N LEU A 26 -5.73 3.39 11.07
CA LEU A 26 -4.94 2.24 10.65
C LEU A 26 -3.44 2.58 10.52
N ASP A 27 -3.13 3.78 10.03
CA ASP A 27 -1.76 4.30 9.94
C ASP A 27 -1.03 4.39 11.27
N ILE A 28 -1.77 4.61 12.35
CA ILE A 28 -1.24 4.77 13.70
C ILE A 28 -1.67 3.64 14.63
N LEU A 29 -2.22 2.53 14.12
CA LEU A 29 -2.81 1.45 14.92
C LEU A 29 -1.87 0.89 16.01
N PRO A 30 -0.55 0.70 15.77
CA PRO A 30 0.38 0.25 16.80
C PRO A 30 0.42 1.13 18.05
N THR A 31 0.11 2.42 17.91
CA THR A 31 0.00 3.33 19.06
C THR A 31 -1.45 3.52 19.50
N PHE A 32 -2.40 3.59 18.55
CA PHE A 32 -3.80 3.82 18.83
C PHE A 32 -4.44 2.73 19.69
N HIS A 33 -4.08 1.44 19.50
CA HIS A 33 -4.67 0.34 20.27
C HIS A 33 -4.36 0.42 21.78
N GLN A 34 -3.34 1.18 22.17
CA GLN A 34 -2.94 1.39 23.56
C GLN A 34 -3.69 2.58 24.21
N THR A 35 -4.47 3.33 23.43
CA THR A 35 -5.15 4.54 23.91
C THR A 35 -6.53 4.25 24.47
N GLN A 36 -7.02 5.15 25.32
CA GLN A 36 -8.40 5.14 25.82
C GLN A 36 -9.44 5.20 24.68
N TYR A 37 -9.09 5.77 23.51
CA TYR A 37 -10.02 5.85 22.38
C TYR A 37 -10.30 4.47 21.79
N PHE A 38 -9.32 3.56 21.76
CA PHE A 38 -9.54 2.20 21.29
C PHE A 38 -10.52 1.44 22.20
N GLN A 39 -10.40 1.63 23.52
CA GLN A 39 -11.32 1.04 24.51
C GLN A 39 -12.76 1.57 24.39
N GLN A 40 -12.95 2.72 23.75
CA GLN A 40 -14.26 3.34 23.55
C GLN A 40 -14.97 2.84 22.28
N LEU A 41 -14.28 2.11 21.40
CA LEU A 41 -14.85 1.52 20.19
C LEU A 41 -15.79 0.36 20.54
N THR A 42 -16.72 0.09 19.65
CA THR A 42 -17.47 -1.16 19.68
C THR A 42 -16.51 -2.35 19.52
N PRO A 43 -16.77 -3.49 20.19
CA PRO A 43 -15.93 -4.68 20.06
C PRO A 43 -15.74 -5.13 18.60
N GLN A 44 -16.79 -4.98 17.79
CA GLN A 44 -16.76 -5.30 16.37
C GLN A 44 -15.78 -4.42 15.60
N THR A 45 -15.84 -3.09 15.80
CA THR A 45 -14.91 -2.15 15.14
C THR A 45 -13.47 -2.37 15.59
N GLY A 46 -13.25 -2.63 16.88
CA GLY A 46 -11.92 -2.97 17.40
C GLY A 46 -11.33 -4.23 16.74
N LEU A 47 -12.14 -5.28 16.59
CA LEU A 47 -11.73 -6.52 15.93
C LEU A 47 -11.46 -6.32 14.43
N LEU A 48 -12.31 -5.56 13.73
CA LEU A 48 -12.12 -5.25 12.31
C LEU A 48 -10.82 -4.47 12.05
N LEU A 49 -10.50 -3.49 12.88
CA LEU A 49 -9.22 -2.75 12.79
C LEU A 49 -8.01 -3.68 12.94
N LEU A 50 -8.04 -4.53 13.96
CA LEU A 50 -6.95 -5.48 14.22
C LEU A 50 -6.81 -6.50 13.10
N SER A 51 -7.93 -7.03 12.57
CA SER A 51 -7.93 -7.95 11.43
C SER A 51 -7.31 -7.30 10.20
N ARG A 52 -7.76 -6.09 9.85
CA ARG A 52 -7.24 -5.38 8.67
C ARG A 52 -5.75 -5.05 8.79
N TYR A 53 -5.28 -4.71 9.98
CA TYR A 53 -3.85 -4.49 10.21
C TYR A 53 -3.04 -5.78 10.24
N PHE A 54 -3.62 -6.89 10.69
CA PHE A 54 -2.97 -8.19 10.60
C PHE A 54 -2.85 -8.66 9.14
N GLU A 55 -3.90 -8.46 8.33
CA GLU A 55 -3.89 -8.66 6.88
C GLU A 55 -2.77 -7.83 6.23
N TYR A 56 -2.65 -6.55 6.60
CA TYR A 56 -1.56 -5.68 6.15
C TYR A 56 -0.18 -6.29 6.40
N VAL A 57 0.12 -6.60 7.66
CA VAL A 57 1.42 -7.12 8.10
C VAL A 57 1.73 -8.42 7.38
N THR A 58 0.73 -9.28 7.23
CA THR A 58 0.88 -10.57 6.53
C THR A 58 1.16 -10.37 5.05
N SER A 59 0.49 -9.43 4.38
CA SER A 59 0.73 -9.11 2.96
C SER A 59 2.11 -8.51 2.73
N ILE A 60 2.60 -7.65 3.64
CA ILE A 60 3.99 -7.16 3.59
C ILE A 60 4.98 -8.33 3.65
N GLY A 61 4.74 -9.32 4.52
CA GLY A 61 5.56 -10.53 4.59
C GLY A 61 5.60 -11.33 3.27
N LYS A 62 4.54 -11.27 2.46
CA LYS A 62 4.40 -11.99 1.19
C LYS A 62 5.00 -11.26 -0.01
N LEU A 63 5.46 -10.01 0.13
CA LEU A 63 5.99 -9.23 -1.00
C LEU A 63 7.11 -9.91 -1.80
N LYS A 64 7.96 -10.71 -1.17
CA LYS A 64 9.02 -11.43 -1.88
C LYS A 64 8.49 -12.43 -2.92
N SER A 65 7.32 -13.04 -2.68
CA SER A 65 6.71 -13.92 -3.69
C SER A 65 6.14 -13.13 -4.86
N PHE A 66 5.71 -11.88 -4.63
CA PHE A 66 5.25 -11.00 -5.69
C PHE A 66 6.38 -10.63 -6.68
N ASP A 67 7.58 -10.33 -6.18
CA ASP A 67 8.77 -10.06 -7.03
C ASP A 67 9.10 -11.24 -7.96
N ALA A 68 8.95 -12.46 -7.46
CA ALA A 68 9.25 -13.68 -8.20
C ALA A 68 8.30 -13.91 -9.40
N HIS A 69 7.09 -13.33 -9.36
CA HIS A 69 6.05 -13.50 -10.37
C HIS A 69 5.85 -12.26 -11.27
N LEU A 70 6.80 -11.33 -11.27
CA LEU A 70 6.71 -10.14 -12.12
C LEU A 70 6.78 -10.53 -13.61
N THR A 71 5.64 -10.46 -14.30
CA THR A 71 5.45 -10.85 -15.72
C THR A 71 5.14 -9.66 -16.61
N PHE A 72 5.48 -8.45 -16.16
CA PHE A 72 5.16 -7.21 -16.88
C PHE A 72 5.74 -7.16 -18.30
N GLU A 73 4.87 -6.94 -19.27
CA GLU A 73 5.26 -6.77 -20.68
C GLU A 73 5.62 -5.31 -20.97
N HIS A 74 6.89 -5.06 -21.28
CA HIS A 74 7.39 -3.73 -21.60
C HIS A 74 6.95 -3.25 -23.00
N THR A 75 6.37 -2.06 -23.08
CA THR A 75 5.92 -1.39 -24.32
C THR A 75 6.85 -0.26 -24.78
N CYS A 76 8.07 -0.15 -24.23
CA CYS A 76 9.01 0.93 -24.55
C CYS A 76 9.29 0.99 -26.06
N ALA A 77 9.14 2.18 -26.66
CA ALA A 77 9.29 2.42 -28.09
C ALA A 77 10.75 2.63 -28.56
N THR A 78 11.77 2.37 -27.73
CA THR A 78 13.15 2.67 -28.09
C THR A 78 13.64 1.77 -29.22
N GLN A 79 14.30 2.40 -30.22
CA GLN A 79 14.76 1.79 -31.47
C GLN A 79 15.85 0.72 -31.29
N PHE A 80 16.40 0.55 -30.09
CA PHE A 80 17.49 -0.38 -29.79
C PHE A 80 17.08 -1.35 -28.68
N SER A 81 17.24 -2.66 -28.96
CA SER A 81 16.92 -3.75 -28.03
C SER A 81 17.70 -3.70 -26.71
N THR A 82 18.89 -3.10 -26.72
CA THR A 82 19.75 -2.88 -25.54
C THR A 82 19.13 -1.91 -24.53
N ASP A 83 18.45 -0.84 -24.98
CA ASP A 83 17.84 0.14 -24.08
C ASP A 83 16.60 -0.44 -23.40
N ARG A 84 15.81 -1.23 -24.14
CA ARG A 84 14.63 -1.93 -23.60
C ARG A 84 15.02 -2.95 -22.52
N LEU A 85 16.06 -3.75 -22.76
CA LEU A 85 16.56 -4.73 -21.78
C LEU A 85 17.15 -4.06 -20.53
N THR A 86 17.83 -2.92 -20.71
CA THR A 86 18.41 -2.17 -19.60
C THR A 86 17.33 -1.53 -18.73
N HIS A 87 16.32 -0.91 -19.35
CA HIS A 87 15.17 -0.36 -18.64
C HIS A 87 14.37 -1.45 -17.89
N ALA A 88 14.14 -2.61 -18.52
CA ALA A 88 13.46 -3.71 -17.85
C ALA A 88 14.20 -4.20 -16.59
N LYS A 89 15.53 -4.27 -16.65
CA LYS A 89 16.36 -4.57 -15.49
C LYS A 89 16.27 -3.49 -14.42
N GLN A 90 16.30 -2.21 -14.79
CA GLN A 90 16.18 -1.08 -13.86
C GLN A 90 14.82 -1.09 -13.15
N LEU A 91 13.72 -1.23 -13.90
CA LEU A 91 12.37 -1.32 -13.33
C LEU A 91 12.25 -2.47 -12.33
N LYS A 92 12.79 -3.64 -12.66
CA LYS A 92 12.82 -4.79 -11.75
C LYS A 92 13.67 -4.50 -10.50
N GLN A 93 14.85 -3.90 -10.66
CA GLN A 93 15.72 -3.52 -9.54
C GLN A 93 15.05 -2.49 -8.61
N ASP A 94 14.44 -1.47 -9.17
CA ASP A 94 13.69 -0.45 -8.43
C ASP A 94 12.54 -1.09 -7.66
N PHE A 95 11.82 -2.01 -8.30
CA PHE A 95 10.74 -2.74 -7.66
C PHE A 95 11.21 -3.64 -6.51
N SER A 96 12.26 -4.44 -6.73
CA SER A 96 12.89 -5.25 -5.67
C SER A 96 13.43 -4.39 -4.52
N HIS A 97 13.96 -3.19 -4.82
CA HIS A 97 14.42 -2.24 -3.81
C HIS A 97 13.25 -1.69 -2.97
N ARG A 98 12.12 -1.35 -3.60
CA ARG A 98 10.89 -0.94 -2.89
C ARG A 98 10.37 -2.05 -1.98
N ILE A 99 10.41 -3.31 -2.42
CA ILE A 99 10.04 -4.46 -1.58
C ILE A 99 10.93 -4.55 -0.34
N THR A 100 12.25 -4.50 -0.53
CA THR A 100 13.21 -4.56 0.59
C THR A 100 12.99 -3.42 1.57
N SER A 101 12.71 -2.21 1.04
CA SER A 101 12.42 -1.02 1.84
C SER A 101 11.10 -1.11 2.60
N ALA A 102 10.11 -1.85 2.08
CA ALA A 102 8.82 -2.06 2.75
C ALA A 102 8.89 -3.11 3.88
N GLN A 103 9.80 -4.07 3.77
CA GLN A 103 9.97 -5.18 4.72
C GLN A 103 10.96 -4.89 5.87
N VAL A 104 11.14 -3.62 6.22
CA VAL A 104 11.96 -3.20 7.36
C VAL A 104 11.17 -3.29 8.68
N HIS A 105 11.87 -3.44 9.81
CA HIS A 105 11.27 -3.39 11.14
C HIS A 105 11.63 -2.06 11.83
N PRO A 106 10.66 -1.34 12.45
CA PRO A 106 9.23 -1.62 12.47
C PRO A 106 8.58 -1.50 11.09
N ILE A 107 7.53 -2.29 10.86
CA ILE A 107 6.78 -2.28 9.60
C ILE A 107 6.30 -0.87 9.31
N LEU A 108 6.46 -0.42 8.06
CA LEU A 108 6.02 0.90 7.62
C LEU A 108 4.52 1.10 7.89
N ALA A 109 4.09 2.32 8.13
CA ALA A 109 2.66 2.63 8.14
C ALA A 109 2.07 2.36 6.74
N PRO A 110 0.81 1.88 6.63
CA PRO A 110 0.11 1.70 5.37
C PRO A 110 0.28 2.84 4.36
N SER A 111 0.11 4.10 4.76
CA SER A 111 0.28 5.24 3.86
C SER A 111 1.71 5.42 3.36
N LYS A 112 2.72 5.18 4.21
CA LYS A 112 4.13 5.21 3.82
C LYS A 112 4.48 4.09 2.87
N CYS A 113 3.94 2.89 3.10
CA CYS A 113 4.09 1.77 2.19
C CYS A 113 3.43 2.07 0.84
N PHE A 114 2.21 2.60 0.84
CA PHE A 114 1.53 3.02 -0.38
C PHE A 114 2.38 4.04 -1.15
N LYS A 115 2.86 5.09 -0.48
CA LYS A 115 3.73 6.09 -1.10
C LYS A 115 5.00 5.46 -1.70
N LEU A 116 5.66 4.57 -0.95
CA LEU A 116 6.86 3.86 -1.42
C LEU A 116 6.63 3.06 -2.72
N PHE A 117 5.46 2.46 -2.91
CA PHE A 117 5.16 1.67 -4.10
C PHE A 117 4.64 2.48 -5.29
N PHE A 118 3.92 3.58 -5.04
CA PHE A 118 3.22 4.34 -6.09
C PHE A 118 3.83 5.72 -6.39
N GLU A 119 4.85 6.16 -5.65
CA GLU A 119 5.59 7.39 -5.98
C GLU A 119 6.42 7.17 -7.26
N MET A 120 6.12 7.94 -8.31
CA MET A 120 6.81 7.87 -9.60
C MET A 120 8.20 8.52 -9.53
N ASN A 121 9.20 7.85 -10.09
CA ASN A 121 10.55 8.41 -10.26
C ASN A 121 10.56 9.24 -11.56
N GLN A 122 10.54 10.57 -11.47
CA GLN A 122 10.48 11.47 -12.64
C GLN A 122 11.79 11.56 -13.46
N GLN A 123 12.64 10.53 -13.43
CA GLN A 123 14.03 10.65 -13.90
C GLN A 123 14.21 10.55 -15.42
N ASN A 124 13.26 10.01 -16.20
CA ASN A 124 13.37 9.95 -17.67
C ASN A 124 12.04 10.11 -18.44
N PRO A 125 11.83 11.25 -19.15
CA PRO A 125 10.61 11.52 -19.91
C PRO A 125 10.29 10.50 -21.02
N SER A 126 11.32 9.88 -21.61
CA SER A 126 11.16 8.90 -22.70
C SER A 126 10.75 7.50 -22.23
N LEU A 127 10.93 7.19 -20.94
CA LEU A 127 10.57 5.91 -20.31
C LEU A 127 9.31 6.04 -19.45
N HIS A 128 8.87 7.29 -19.22
CA HIS A 128 7.72 7.66 -18.41
C HIS A 128 6.44 6.90 -18.79
N SER A 129 6.19 6.66 -20.08
CA SER A 129 4.99 5.92 -20.52
C SER A 129 5.01 4.44 -20.12
N CYS A 130 6.18 3.81 -20.06
CA CYS A 130 6.30 2.42 -19.62
C CYS A 130 6.27 2.31 -18.09
N GLU A 131 6.88 3.27 -17.40
CA GLU A 131 6.81 3.38 -15.93
C GLU A 131 5.38 3.65 -15.46
N GLU A 132 4.66 4.57 -16.10
CA GLU A 132 3.23 4.82 -15.84
C GLU A 132 2.40 3.54 -16.05
N LEU A 133 2.56 2.83 -17.17
CA LEU A 133 1.86 1.58 -17.41
C LEU A 133 2.18 0.52 -16.35
N PHE A 134 3.43 0.48 -15.88
CA PHE A 134 3.83 -0.41 -14.81
C PHE A 134 3.20 -0.02 -13.48
N PHE A 135 3.41 1.21 -12.99
CA PHE A 135 2.98 1.64 -11.66
C PHE A 135 1.46 1.88 -11.58
N GLU A 136 0.86 2.52 -12.57
CA GLU A 136 -0.57 2.86 -12.52
C GLU A 136 -1.48 1.68 -12.87
N LYS A 137 -1.08 0.82 -13.82
CA LYS A 137 -1.94 -0.28 -14.28
C LYS A 137 -1.52 -1.64 -13.74
N TYR A 138 -0.28 -2.07 -14.04
CA TYR A 138 0.18 -3.40 -13.66
C TYR A 138 0.29 -3.54 -12.14
N LEU A 139 0.97 -2.60 -11.49
CA LEU A 139 1.20 -2.63 -10.06
C LEU A 139 -0.12 -2.42 -9.32
N THR A 140 -0.93 -1.40 -9.63
CA THR A 140 -2.24 -1.22 -8.97
C THR A 140 -3.10 -2.47 -9.01
N LYS A 141 -3.22 -3.13 -10.17
CA LYS A 141 -4.00 -4.36 -10.32
C LYS A 141 -3.44 -5.49 -9.46
N ASN A 142 -2.18 -5.85 -9.66
CA ASN A 142 -1.58 -6.98 -8.95
C ASN A 142 -1.39 -6.70 -7.46
N PHE A 143 -1.08 -5.46 -7.08
CA PHE A 143 -0.96 -5.04 -5.68
C PHE A 143 -2.30 -5.21 -4.97
N SER A 144 -3.43 -4.84 -5.58
CA SER A 144 -4.75 -5.09 -4.99
C SER A 144 -5.07 -6.59 -4.82
N GLU A 145 -4.56 -7.45 -5.69
CA GLU A 145 -4.71 -8.92 -5.57
C GLU A 145 -3.86 -9.49 -4.43
N TYR A 146 -2.66 -8.95 -4.19
CA TYR A 146 -1.73 -9.42 -3.13
C TYR A 146 -2.00 -8.80 -1.75
N PHE A 147 -2.44 -7.55 -1.72
CA PHE A 147 -2.66 -6.78 -0.50
C PHE A 147 -4.13 -6.63 -0.12
N GLY A 148 -5.03 -7.15 -0.97
CA GLY A 148 -6.46 -6.93 -0.84
C GLY A 148 -6.85 -5.47 -1.10
N LYS A 149 -8.12 -5.16 -0.85
CA LYS A 149 -8.53 -3.76 -0.76
C LYS A 149 -7.91 -3.18 0.51
N PHE A 150 -6.83 -2.42 0.35
CA PHE A 150 -6.27 -1.53 1.38
C PHE A 150 -7.20 -0.38 1.77
N GLU A 151 -8.47 -0.48 1.38
CA GLU A 151 -9.48 0.49 1.66
C GLU A 151 -9.86 0.51 3.15
N PRO A 152 -10.45 1.62 3.60
CA PRO A 152 -11.02 1.76 4.93
C PRO A 152 -12.06 0.68 5.29
N LEU A 153 -12.39 0.64 6.58
CA LEU A 153 -13.49 -0.18 7.08
C LEU A 153 -14.80 0.30 6.43
N GLU A 154 -15.59 -0.64 5.92
CA GLU A 154 -16.91 -0.42 5.31
C GLU A 154 -18.03 -0.50 6.36
#